data_AF-A0A369BMV9-F1
#
_entry.id   AF-A0A369BMV9-F1
#
_cell.length_a   1.000
_cell.length_b   1.000
_cell.length_c   1.000
_cell.angle_alpha   90.00
_cell.angle_beta   90.00
_cell.angle_gamma   90.00
#
_symmetry.space_group_name_H-M   'P 1'
#
loop_
_entity.id
_entity.type
_entity.pdbx_description
1 polymer ?
#
loop_
_entity_poly.entity_id
_entity_poly.type
_entity_poly.pdbx_seq_one_letter_code
_entity_poly.pdbx_strand_id
1 'polypeptide(L)'
;MTIKEKLGILNSIEIVDYDADGSTLYHAVVENTFGNQQKLKAIGITDDEIEGAFDEEGNIDIKDFAFERCGAKWFHEDFGGFIDYIPK
;
A
#
# COMPACT_ATOMS: atom_id res chain seq x y z
N MET A 1 -1.84 -13.81 10.53
CA MET A 1 -2.52 -13.17 9.38
C MET A 1 -1.91 -13.72 8.10
N THR A 2 -2.74 -14.13 7.16
CA THR A 2 -2.37 -14.61 5.83
C THR A 2 -2.05 -13.44 4.89
N ILE A 3 -1.35 -13.71 3.78
CA ILE A 3 -1.08 -12.73 2.71
C ILE A 3 -2.38 -12.06 2.23
N LYS A 4 -3.42 -12.87 1.99
CA LYS A 4 -4.72 -12.38 1.50
C LYS A 4 -5.42 -11.45 2.50
N GLU A 5 -5.34 -11.75 3.80
CA GLU A 5 -5.89 -10.88 4.84
C GLU A 5 -5.13 -9.55 4.92
N LYS A 6 -3.79 -9.57 4.79
CA LYS A 6 -2.99 -8.35 4.75
C LYS A 6 -3.34 -7.45 3.57
N LEU A 7 -3.41 -8.00 2.36
CA LEU A 7 -3.84 -7.25 1.17
C LEU A 7 -5.24 -6.68 1.32
N GLY A 8 -6.17 -7.45 1.91
CA GLY A 8 -7.53 -6.95 2.17
C GLY A 8 -7.54 -5.73 3.09
N ILE A 9 -6.68 -5.69 4.12
CA ILE A 9 -6.55 -4.53 5.00
C ILE A 9 -5.88 -3.37 4.26
N LEU A 10 -4.82 -3.62 3.50
CA LEU A 10 -4.10 -2.60 2.75
C LEU A 10 -5.01 -1.92 1.71
N ASN A 11 -5.75 -2.70 0.92
CA ASN A 11 -6.71 -2.20 -0.07
C ASN A 11 -7.96 -1.53 0.56
N SER A 12 -8.13 -1.63 1.89
CA SER A 12 -9.17 -0.86 2.59
C SER A 12 -8.72 0.56 2.95
N ILE A 13 -7.48 0.92 2.62
CA ILE A 13 -6.94 2.27 2.77
C ILE A 13 -7.16 2.99 1.43
N GLU A 14 -7.77 4.16 1.50
CA GLU A 14 -7.98 5.01 0.32
C GLU A 14 -6.65 5.59 -0.16
N ILE A 15 -6.32 5.32 -1.42
CA ILE A 15 -5.16 5.91 -2.11
C ILE A 15 -5.59 7.28 -2.61
N VAL A 16 -4.82 8.30 -2.26
CA VAL A 16 -5.11 9.70 -2.61
C VAL A 16 -4.35 10.14 -3.85
N ASP A 17 -3.21 9.51 -4.14
CA ASP A 17 -2.42 9.74 -5.35
C ASP A 17 -1.56 8.51 -5.69
N TYR A 18 -1.31 8.28 -6.98
CA TYR A 18 -0.45 7.20 -7.46
C TYR A 18 0.10 7.51 -8.85
N ASP A 19 1.27 6.96 -9.18
CA ASP A 19 1.87 7.07 -10.52
C ASP A 19 2.39 5.72 -11.00
N ALA A 20 1.99 5.36 -12.22
CA ALA A 20 2.39 4.12 -12.86
C ALA A 20 2.46 4.26 -14.39
N ASP A 21 3.41 3.58 -15.02
CA ASP A 21 3.60 3.60 -16.49
C ASP A 21 3.08 2.32 -17.21
N GLY A 22 2.27 1.53 -16.51
CA GLY A 22 1.77 0.24 -17.01
C GLY A 22 2.78 -0.92 -16.89
N SER A 23 4.00 -0.66 -16.45
CA SER A 23 5.00 -1.68 -16.11
C SER A 23 5.56 -1.54 -14.69
N THR A 24 5.61 -0.32 -14.20
CA THR A 24 6.19 0.07 -12.91
C THR A 24 5.19 0.93 -12.15
N LEU A 25 4.96 0.62 -10.89
CA LEU A 25 4.31 1.52 -9.93
C LEU A 25 5.41 2.34 -9.25
N TYR A 26 5.43 3.65 -9.44
CA TYR A 26 6.44 4.55 -8.87
C TYR A 26 6.12 4.89 -7.41
N HIS A 27 4.85 5.18 -7.13
CA HIS A 27 4.34 5.40 -5.77
C HIS A 27 2.84 5.12 -5.70
N ALA A 28 2.35 4.86 -4.49
CA ALA A 28 0.92 4.86 -4.18
C ALA A 28 0.76 5.40 -2.76
N VAL A 29 0.27 6.63 -2.64
CA VAL A 29 0.23 7.36 -1.37
C VAL A 29 -1.15 7.38 -0.74
N VAL A 30 -1.17 7.35 0.59
CA VAL A 30 -2.37 7.42 1.41
C VAL A 30 -2.26 8.54 2.44
N GLU A 31 -3.38 9.15 2.81
CA GLU A 31 -3.38 10.20 3.82
C GLU A 31 -2.84 9.67 5.17
N ASN A 32 -1.95 10.45 5.79
CA ASN A 32 -1.36 10.13 7.08
C ASN A 32 -2.33 10.41 8.24
N THR A 33 -3.30 9.52 8.41
CA THR A 33 -4.25 9.56 9.53
C THR A 33 -3.92 8.47 10.55
N PHE A 34 -4.31 8.70 11.81
CA PHE A 34 -4.22 7.67 12.85
C PHE A 34 -4.92 6.37 12.43
N GLY A 35 -6.07 6.46 11.74
CA GLY A 35 -6.80 5.29 11.24
C GLY A 35 -5.99 4.46 10.24
N ASN A 36 -5.31 5.12 9.30
CA ASN A 36 -4.48 4.45 8.30
C ASN A 36 -3.22 3.85 8.93
N GLN A 37 -2.56 4.58 9.84
CA GLN A 37 -1.42 4.04 10.59
C GLN A 37 -1.79 2.78 11.37
N GLN A 38 -2.97 2.75 12.03
CA GLN A 38 -3.41 1.57 12.77
C GLN A 38 -3.67 0.36 11.85
N LYS A 39 -4.18 0.59 10.63
CA LYS A 39 -4.34 -0.49 9.62
C LYS A 39 -2.98 -1.02 9.17
N LEU A 40 -2.00 -0.16 8.91
CA LEU A 40 -0.62 -0.55 8.55
C LEU A 40 0.06 -1.34 9.69
N LYS A 41 -0.11 -0.90 10.94
CA LYS A 41 0.38 -1.63 12.12
C LYS A 41 -0.28 -3.00 12.27
N ALA A 42 -1.57 -3.11 11.98
CA ALA A 42 -2.30 -4.37 12.06
C ALA A 42 -1.75 -5.45 11.09
N ILE A 43 -1.13 -5.04 9.97
CA ILE A 43 -0.47 -5.94 9.01
C ILE A 43 1.03 -6.14 9.28
N GLY A 44 1.56 -5.52 10.34
CA GLY A 44 2.90 -5.71 10.85
C GLY A 44 3.96 -4.72 10.31
N ILE A 45 3.53 -3.53 9.87
CA ILE A 45 4.43 -2.41 9.57
C ILE A 45 4.72 -1.65 10.87
N THR A 46 5.98 -1.34 11.15
CA THR A 46 6.38 -0.62 12.37
C THR A 46 6.21 0.90 12.22
N ASP A 47 6.26 1.63 13.34
CA ASP A 47 6.29 3.09 13.32
C ASP A 47 7.49 3.63 12.51
N ASP A 48 8.69 3.09 12.72
CA ASP A 48 9.89 3.48 11.98
C ASP A 48 9.74 3.28 10.46
N GLU A 49 9.07 2.21 10.03
CA GLU A 49 8.80 1.95 8.62
C GLU A 49 7.80 2.96 8.04
N ILE A 50 6.76 3.31 8.80
CA ILE A 50 5.78 4.33 8.38
C ILE A 50 6.45 5.70 8.26
N GLU A 51 7.27 6.09 9.25
CA GLU A 51 7.99 7.37 9.24
C GLU A 51 8.98 7.46 8.09
N GLY A 52 9.64 6.35 7.74
CA GLY A 52 10.55 6.26 6.60
C GLY A 52 9.86 6.30 5.23
N ALA A 53 8.53 6.16 5.18
CA ALA A 53 7.74 6.13 3.96
C ALA A 53 6.96 7.42 3.70
N PHE A 54 7.24 8.50 4.46
CA PHE A 54 6.60 9.77 4.21
C PHE A 54 7.06 10.42 2.91
N ASP A 55 6.11 10.93 2.13
CA ASP A 55 6.41 11.79 0.97
C ASP A 55 6.68 13.24 1.43
N GLU A 56 6.90 14.14 0.45
CA GLU A 56 7.18 15.55 0.73
C GLU A 56 5.99 16.30 1.35
N GLU A 57 4.77 15.76 1.22
CA GLU A 57 3.52 16.32 1.75
C GLU A 57 3.14 15.72 3.12
N GLY A 58 3.89 14.71 3.58
CA GLY A 58 3.66 13.99 4.84
C GLY A 58 2.62 12.87 4.74
N ASN A 59 2.22 12.47 3.53
CA ASN A 59 1.43 11.26 3.26
C ASN A 59 2.34 10.03 3.29
N ILE A 60 1.76 8.83 3.27
CA ILE A 60 2.50 7.56 3.38
C ILE A 60 2.52 6.85 2.04
N ASP A 61 3.70 6.62 1.44
CA ASP A 61 3.83 5.71 0.29
C ASP A 61 3.73 4.25 0.77
N ILE A 62 2.69 3.54 0.31
CA ILE A 62 2.41 2.17 0.71
C ILE A 62 2.85 1.14 -0.34
N LYS A 63 3.45 1.58 -1.46
CA LYS A 63 3.94 0.73 -2.55
C LYS A 63 4.80 -0.42 -2.02
N ASP A 64 5.86 -0.10 -1.28
CA ASP A 64 6.83 -1.11 -0.83
C ASP A 64 6.19 -2.06 0.20
N PHE A 65 5.31 -1.56 1.07
CA PHE A 65 4.56 -2.40 2.00
C PHE A 65 3.68 -3.42 1.27
N ALA A 66 3.08 -3.03 0.15
CA ALA A 66 2.25 -3.92 -0.65
C ALA A 66 3.05 -5.09 -1.23
N PHE A 67 4.16 -4.79 -1.89
CA PHE A 67 4.98 -5.79 -2.58
C PHE A 67 5.79 -6.65 -1.60
N GLU A 68 6.41 -6.04 -0.59
CA GLU A 68 7.35 -6.74 0.29
C GLU A 68 6.66 -7.45 1.46
N ARG A 69 5.58 -6.86 1.99
CA ARG A 69 4.96 -7.34 3.24
C ARG A 69 3.58 -7.96 3.06
N CYS A 70 2.88 -7.61 1.98
CA CYS A 70 1.53 -8.07 1.68
C CYS A 70 1.47 -9.05 0.50
N GLY A 71 2.57 -9.29 -0.21
CA GLY A 71 2.62 -10.26 -1.31
C GLY A 71 1.85 -9.81 -2.57
N ALA A 72 1.66 -8.50 -2.74
CA ALA A 72 1.20 -7.94 -3.99
C ALA A 72 2.17 -8.32 -5.11
N LYS A 73 1.63 -8.50 -6.32
CA LYS A 73 2.40 -8.68 -7.55
C LYS A 73 2.10 -7.61 -8.59
N TRP A 74 0.99 -6.91 -8.43
CA TRP A 74 0.54 -5.88 -9.35
C TRP A 74 -0.34 -4.86 -8.62
N PHE A 75 -0.47 -3.67 -9.20
CA PHE A 75 -1.40 -2.63 -8.77
C PHE A 75 -2.34 -2.30 -9.92
N HIS A 76 -3.64 -2.30 -9.63
CA HIS A 76 -4.65 -1.95 -10.60
C HIS A 76 -5.87 -1.32 -9.89
N GLU A 77 -6.08 -0.03 -10.12
CA GLU A 77 -7.14 0.74 -9.47
C GLU A 77 -8.52 0.11 -9.69
N ASP A 78 -8.86 -0.27 -10.93
CA ASP A 78 -10.15 -0.90 -11.25
C ASP A 78 -10.42 -2.24 -10.52
N PHE A 79 -9.38 -2.90 -10.01
CA PHE A 79 -9.51 -4.14 -9.24
C PHE A 79 -9.45 -3.92 -7.72
N GLY A 80 -9.53 -2.65 -7.28
CA GLY A 80 -9.49 -2.28 -5.86
C GLY A 80 -8.09 -2.14 -5.30
N GLY A 81 -7.09 -1.84 -6.13
CA GLY A 81 -5.71 -1.55 -5.71
C GLY A 81 -4.74 -2.71 -5.93
N PHE A 82 -4.10 -3.19 -4.87
CA PHE A 82 -3.05 -4.20 -4.96
C PHE A 82 -3.60 -5.62 -5.10
N ILE A 83 -3.06 -6.39 -6.04
CA ILE A 83 -3.48 -7.77 -6.32
C ILE A 83 -2.29 -8.74 -6.30
N ASP A 84 -2.55 -10.03 -6.02
CA ASP A 84 -1.52 -11.07 -5.83
C ASP A 84 -1.17 -11.86 -7.10
N TYR A 85 -1.60 -11.35 -8.26
CA TYR A 85 -1.31 -11.88 -9.60
C TYR A 85 -1.08 -10.75 -10.61
N ILE A 86 -0.45 -11.07 -11.75
CA ILE A 86 -0.27 -10.13 -12.86
C ILE A 86 -1.38 -10.41 -13.89
N PRO A 87 -2.25 -9.44 -14.22
CA PRO A 87 -3.27 -9.59 -15.26
C PRO A 87 -2.66 -9.92 -16.63
N LYS A 88 -3.40 -10.66 -17.46
CA LYS A 88 -3.00 -11.00 -18.83
C LYS A 88 -3.62 -10.05 -19.85
#